data_AF-A0A8S1S7K5-F1
#
_entry.id   AF-A0A8S1S7K5-F1
#
_cell.length_a   1.000
_cell.length_b   1.000
_cell.length_c   1.000
_cell.angle_alpha   90.00
_cell.angle_beta   90.00
_cell.angle_gamma   90.00
#
_symmetry.space_group_name_H-M   'P 1'
#
loop_
_entity.id
_entity.type
_entity.pdbx_description
1 polymer ?
#
loop_
_entity_poly.entity_id
_entity_poly.type
_entity_poly.pdbx_seq_one_letter_code
_entity_poly.pdbx_strand_id
1 'polypeptide(L)'
;MQPYYDKDTDDESSDNASVEGMINRPQTAPPSPITELEEFKRQDEFIILDRAQRYQIKLIQRDFHKYDLDNPEGQRSCKKYLKILEEMCIIYQVKTLSRDYRNTFSKAYKILYKEDRLCYLPEILDSAQEGFPYLWVNSEKFVFSHDVLSKGSKLIELFYKVQHIIRLSFTRTLKESPDFSSKQLKQDIVSILEDFDQIWVDFEKLYVKELMDIEAKARRFILLAIEIDKEMTSIEIREKLRGKILVTSENYIQKKEQFCKVIAQINSVANVEGKGRDDLGINILLEAEGITRRVTKEQSSAVRNLADSIKANFQKFREQMRKYEGNIEMVDPQLKNNQELVDLLVEYESQWEKGLYYLLDPTKCQQLMYFSHIIETTAEKYQQFQEQLECRDSDIFVTIPCLIALKYLENEDRNICIYFLPTLKEESSKLFQYYAQLKNQFLEWRNLHAKQYEYYNILEKQLLGIPLNEKELIALQNFKLDNIMQKIRQMSIELQRYNAIEWNYFIDAAINNN
;
A
#
# COMPACT_ATOMS: atom_id res chain seq x y z
N MET A 1 -6.73 -8.63 -4.80
CA MET A 1 -6.96 -9.18 -6.17
C MET A 1 -7.93 -8.24 -6.88
N GLN A 2 -7.46 -7.38 -7.78
CA GLN A 2 -8.35 -6.60 -8.66
C GLN A 2 -8.98 -7.54 -9.70
N PRO A 3 -10.30 -7.56 -9.88
CA PRO A 3 -10.90 -8.34 -10.96
C PRO A 3 -10.70 -7.59 -12.27
N TYR A 4 -9.94 -8.21 -13.17
CA TYR A 4 -9.90 -7.86 -14.59
C TYR A 4 -11.31 -8.04 -15.15
N TYR A 5 -12.00 -6.92 -15.39
CA TYR A 5 -13.24 -6.91 -16.17
C TYR A 5 -12.87 -7.05 -17.64
N ASP A 6 -12.83 -8.28 -18.12
CA ASP A 6 -12.87 -8.52 -19.55
C ASP A 6 -14.33 -8.59 -20.00
N LYS A 7 -14.70 -7.66 -20.89
CA LYS A 7 -15.98 -7.69 -21.61
C LYS A 7 -15.89 -8.84 -22.61
N ASP A 8 -16.29 -10.04 -22.20
CA ASP A 8 -16.49 -11.16 -23.11
C ASP A 8 -17.61 -10.79 -24.10
N THR A 9 -17.23 -10.45 -25.33
CA THR A 9 -18.09 -10.56 -26.51
C THR A 9 -18.41 -12.03 -26.72
N ASP A 10 -19.70 -12.36 -26.67
CA ASP A 10 -20.24 -13.67 -27.00
C ASP A 10 -19.96 -14.01 -28.48
N ASP A 11 -18.80 -14.61 -28.76
CA ASP A 11 -18.60 -15.38 -29.99
C ASP A 11 -19.29 -16.74 -29.82
N GLU A 12 -20.62 -16.73 -29.98
CA GLU A 12 -21.37 -17.92 -30.37
C GLU A 12 -21.05 -18.26 -31.84
N SER A 13 -19.88 -18.86 -32.06
CA SER A 13 -19.62 -19.55 -33.32
C SER A 13 -20.49 -20.81 -33.36
N SER A 14 -21.52 -20.76 -34.22
CA SER A 14 -22.41 -21.87 -34.54
C SER A 14 -21.66 -22.98 -35.28
N ASP A 15 -20.96 -23.83 -34.53
CA ASP A 15 -20.40 -25.08 -35.06
C ASP A 15 -21.50 -26.14 -35.15
N ASN A 16 -22.37 -25.97 -36.15
CA ASN A 16 -23.16 -27.06 -36.73
C ASN A 16 -22.23 -27.97 -37.54
N ALA A 17 -21.41 -28.77 -36.85
CA ALA A 17 -20.69 -29.87 -37.46
C ALA A 17 -21.56 -31.14 -37.45
N SER A 18 -22.20 -31.35 -38.59
CA SER A 18 -22.64 -32.62 -39.18
C SER A 18 -22.64 -33.88 -38.30
N VAL A 19 -23.85 -34.40 -38.06
CA VAL A 19 -24.12 -35.81 -37.76
C VAL A 19 -23.84 -36.63 -39.03
N GLU A 20 -22.57 -36.87 -39.35
CA GLU A 20 -22.18 -37.86 -40.36
C GLU A 20 -21.83 -39.18 -39.67
N GLY A 21 -22.87 -39.99 -39.50
CA GLY A 21 -22.77 -41.34 -38.92
C GLY A 21 -24.05 -42.13 -39.05
N MET A 22 -24.88 -41.85 -40.07
CA MET A 22 -25.95 -42.77 -40.45
C MET A 22 -25.35 -43.89 -41.28
N ILE A 23 -25.28 -45.07 -40.68
CA ILE A 23 -24.95 -46.33 -41.34
C ILE A 23 -25.90 -46.49 -42.54
N ASN A 24 -25.33 -46.47 -43.75
CA ASN A 24 -26.05 -46.67 -45.01
C ASN A 24 -26.79 -48.02 -44.99
N ARG A 25 -28.08 -48.00 -44.67
CA ARG A 25 -28.97 -49.16 -44.73
C ARG A 25 -29.56 -49.25 -46.15
N PRO A 26 -29.49 -50.40 -46.83
CA PRO A 26 -30.14 -50.56 -48.13
C PRO A 26 -31.65 -50.30 -48.02
N GLN A 27 -32.21 -49.51 -48.94
CA GLN A 27 -33.58 -48.96 -48.97
C GLN A 27 -34.73 -50.00 -48.98
N THR A 28 -34.42 -51.30 -48.96
CA THR A 28 -35.40 -52.40 -49.08
C THR A 28 -35.64 -53.18 -47.78
N ALA A 29 -34.95 -52.84 -46.68
CA ALA A 29 -35.21 -53.47 -45.38
C ALA A 29 -36.36 -52.77 -44.63
N PRO A 30 -37.33 -53.51 -44.05
CA PRO A 30 -38.35 -52.90 -43.20
C PRO A 30 -37.71 -52.14 -42.03
N PRO A 31 -38.31 -51.01 -41.57
CA PRO A 31 -37.78 -50.27 -40.44
C PRO A 31 -37.71 -51.20 -39.22
N SER A 32 -36.51 -51.38 -38.67
CA SER A 32 -36.36 -52.05 -37.39
C SER A 32 -37.03 -51.18 -36.31
N PRO A 33 -37.63 -51.79 -35.27
CA PRO A 33 -38.09 -51.02 -34.13
C PRO A 33 -36.91 -50.20 -33.59
N ILE A 34 -37.14 -48.89 -33.41
CA ILE A 34 -36.14 -47.98 -32.85
C ILE A 34 -35.74 -48.54 -31.49
N THR A 35 -34.45 -48.74 -31.29
CA THR A 35 -33.93 -49.23 -30.00
C THR A 35 -34.04 -48.12 -28.96
N GLU A 36 -34.17 -48.46 -27.68
CA GLU A 36 -34.22 -47.47 -26.58
C GLU A 36 -33.01 -46.52 -26.62
N LEU A 37 -31.84 -47.01 -27.05
CA LEU A 37 -30.63 -46.22 -27.23
C LEU A 37 -30.76 -45.18 -28.36
N GLU A 38 -31.34 -45.54 -29.50
CA GLU A 38 -31.58 -44.62 -30.62
C GLU A 38 -32.62 -43.56 -30.26
N GLU A 39 -33.61 -43.90 -29.44
CA GLU A 39 -34.58 -42.94 -28.91
C GLU A 39 -33.89 -41.97 -27.93
N PHE A 40 -33.09 -42.48 -26.98
CA PHE A 40 -32.34 -41.64 -26.04
C PHE A 40 -31.40 -40.67 -26.74
N LYS A 41 -30.71 -41.09 -27.81
CA LYS A 41 -29.81 -40.23 -28.59
C LYS A 41 -30.48 -39.03 -29.26
N ARG A 42 -31.82 -39.03 -29.38
CA ARG A 42 -32.61 -37.92 -29.91
C ARG A 42 -33.13 -36.97 -28.83
N GLN A 43 -32.91 -37.29 -27.55
CA GLN A 43 -33.38 -36.51 -26.42
C GLN A 43 -32.34 -35.45 -26.00
N ASP A 44 -32.82 -34.35 -25.41
CA ASP A 44 -31.98 -33.25 -24.92
C ASP A 44 -30.97 -33.73 -23.86
N GLU A 45 -31.36 -34.74 -23.06
CA GLU A 45 -30.51 -35.40 -22.07
C GLU A 45 -29.23 -35.99 -22.67
N PHE A 46 -29.31 -36.56 -23.87
CA PHE A 46 -28.13 -37.08 -24.56
C PHE A 46 -27.27 -35.96 -25.14
N ILE A 47 -27.89 -34.93 -25.72
CA ILE A 47 -27.18 -33.78 -26.30
C ILE A 47 -26.32 -33.09 -25.22
N ILE A 48 -26.89 -32.87 -24.03
CA ILE A 48 -26.14 -32.25 -22.93
C ILE A 48 -25.09 -33.20 -22.33
N LEU A 49 -25.36 -34.51 -22.27
CA LEU A 49 -24.39 -35.51 -21.82
C LEU A 49 -23.16 -35.56 -22.75
N ASP A 50 -23.38 -35.57 -24.05
CA ASP A 50 -22.32 -35.52 -25.06
C ASP A 50 -21.52 -34.21 -24.98
N ARG A 51 -22.21 -33.07 -24.83
CA ARG A 51 -21.55 -31.77 -24.61
C ARG A 51 -20.72 -31.79 -23.33
N ALA A 52 -21.24 -32.32 -22.22
CA ALA A 52 -20.51 -32.44 -20.97
C ALA A 52 -19.24 -33.27 -21.13
N GLN A 53 -19.32 -34.42 -21.80
CA GLN A 53 -18.16 -35.26 -22.08
C GLN A 53 -17.11 -34.52 -22.94
N ARG A 54 -17.55 -33.77 -23.97
CA ARG A 54 -16.64 -32.97 -24.81
C ARG A 54 -15.92 -31.88 -24.03
N TYR A 55 -16.61 -31.18 -23.13
CA TYR A 55 -16.01 -30.14 -22.29
C TYR A 55 -15.12 -30.71 -21.18
N GLN A 56 -15.46 -31.88 -20.64
CA GLN A 56 -14.65 -32.57 -19.64
C GLN A 56 -13.25 -32.90 -20.17
N ILE A 57 -13.15 -33.35 -21.43
CA ILE A 57 -11.86 -33.68 -22.07
C ILE A 57 -10.98 -32.43 -22.27
N LYS A 58 -11.59 -31.24 -22.33
CA LYS A 58 -10.89 -29.96 -22.49
C LYS A 58 -10.39 -29.37 -21.16
N LEU A 59 -10.66 -30.02 -20.03
CA LEU A 59 -10.14 -29.55 -18.74
C LEU A 59 -8.62 -29.72 -18.68
N ILE A 60 -7.94 -28.64 -18.36
CA ILE A 60 -6.47 -28.60 -18.27
C ILE A 60 -6.05 -29.07 -16.89
N GLN A 61 -5.12 -30.02 -16.84
CA GLN A 61 -4.53 -30.54 -15.60
C GLN A 61 -3.05 -30.18 -15.54
N ARG A 62 -2.60 -29.72 -14.38
CA ARG A 62 -1.20 -29.38 -14.13
C ARG A 62 -0.41 -30.59 -13.62
N ASP A 63 -1.01 -31.33 -12.69
CA ASP A 63 -0.45 -32.52 -12.05
C ASP A 63 -1.52 -33.62 -11.94
N PHE A 64 -1.12 -34.84 -11.57
CA PHE A 64 -2.06 -35.93 -11.27
C PHE A 64 -3.06 -35.49 -10.20
N HIS A 65 -4.33 -35.32 -10.59
CA HIS A 65 -5.43 -34.88 -9.73
C HIS A 65 -5.42 -33.39 -9.36
N LYS A 66 -4.90 -32.51 -10.24
CA LYS A 66 -5.05 -31.06 -10.05
C LYS A 66 -5.34 -30.34 -11.37
N TYR A 67 -6.45 -29.61 -11.42
CA TYR A 67 -6.78 -28.74 -12.54
C TYR A 67 -5.97 -27.46 -12.48
N ASP A 68 -5.53 -27.00 -13.65
CA ASP A 68 -4.79 -25.74 -13.80
C ASP A 68 -5.77 -24.56 -13.80
N LEU A 69 -6.19 -24.10 -12.63
CA LEU A 69 -7.10 -22.95 -12.48
C LEU A 69 -6.34 -21.63 -12.32
N ASP A 70 -5.03 -21.69 -12.14
CA ASP A 70 -4.13 -20.52 -12.15
C ASP A 70 -3.98 -19.92 -13.56
N ASN A 71 -4.07 -20.76 -14.59
CA ASN A 71 -3.99 -20.37 -15.99
C ASN A 71 -5.33 -19.84 -16.50
N PRO A 72 -5.38 -18.66 -17.17
CA PRO A 72 -6.60 -18.11 -17.77
C PRO A 72 -7.35 -19.10 -18.68
N GLU A 73 -6.63 -19.91 -19.46
CA GLU A 73 -7.25 -20.91 -20.34
C GLU A 73 -7.91 -22.05 -19.54
N GLY A 74 -7.23 -22.50 -18.49
CA GLY A 74 -7.73 -23.55 -17.62
C GLY A 74 -8.94 -23.08 -16.80
N GLN A 75 -8.90 -21.86 -16.25
CA GLN A 75 -10.06 -21.22 -15.61
C GLN A 75 -11.24 -21.09 -16.59
N ARG A 76 -11.00 -20.66 -17.84
CA ARG A 76 -12.05 -20.56 -18.87
C ARG A 76 -12.64 -21.91 -19.23
N SER A 77 -11.81 -22.95 -19.36
CA SER A 77 -12.27 -24.32 -19.64
C SER A 77 -13.14 -24.87 -18.50
N CYS A 78 -12.71 -24.67 -17.25
CA CYS A 78 -13.43 -25.09 -16.06
C CYS A 78 -14.76 -24.36 -15.91
N LYS A 79 -14.77 -23.04 -16.08
CA LYS A 79 -15.99 -22.22 -16.08
C LYS A 79 -17.02 -22.70 -17.10
N LYS A 80 -16.57 -23.04 -18.31
CA LYS A 80 -17.45 -23.61 -19.35
C LYS A 80 -18.01 -24.96 -18.91
N TYR A 81 -17.19 -25.85 -18.37
CA TYR A 81 -17.64 -27.17 -17.90
C TYR A 81 -18.64 -27.07 -16.74
N LEU A 82 -18.36 -26.23 -15.73
CA LEU A 82 -19.28 -25.97 -14.62
C LEU A 82 -20.62 -25.43 -15.11
N LYS A 83 -20.63 -24.52 -16.09
CA LYS A 83 -21.86 -24.07 -16.75
C LYS A 83 -22.62 -25.22 -17.42
N ILE A 84 -21.93 -26.20 -18.03
CA ILE A 84 -22.60 -27.39 -18.57
C ILE A 84 -23.26 -28.20 -17.45
N LEU A 85 -22.59 -28.36 -16.30
CA LEU A 85 -23.20 -29.08 -15.17
C LEU A 85 -24.46 -28.38 -14.66
N GLU A 86 -24.50 -27.04 -14.66
CA GLU A 86 -25.72 -26.28 -14.36
C GLU A 86 -26.83 -26.55 -15.37
N GLU A 87 -26.51 -26.53 -16.67
CA GLU A 87 -27.45 -26.85 -17.74
C GLU A 87 -27.95 -28.31 -17.63
N MET A 88 -27.08 -29.24 -17.25
CA MET A 88 -27.46 -30.63 -16.98
C MET A 88 -28.44 -30.74 -15.82
N CYS A 89 -28.25 -29.99 -14.73
CA CYS A 89 -29.20 -30.00 -13.60
C CYS A 89 -30.60 -29.59 -14.05
N ILE A 90 -30.72 -28.63 -14.97
CA ILE A 90 -32.01 -28.18 -15.52
C ILE A 90 -32.62 -29.27 -16.42
N ILE A 91 -31.85 -29.78 -17.38
CA ILE A 91 -32.35 -30.75 -18.38
C ILE A 91 -32.74 -32.08 -17.73
N TYR A 92 -31.96 -32.56 -16.76
CA TYR A 92 -32.25 -33.79 -16.03
C TYR A 92 -33.23 -33.58 -14.85
N GLN A 93 -33.73 -32.36 -14.64
CA GLN A 93 -34.66 -32.02 -13.55
C GLN A 93 -34.14 -32.41 -12.16
N VAL A 94 -32.84 -32.18 -11.94
CA VAL A 94 -32.13 -32.49 -10.70
C VAL A 94 -32.69 -31.65 -9.56
N LYS A 95 -32.94 -32.27 -8.40
CA LYS A 95 -33.37 -31.54 -7.22
C LYS A 95 -32.19 -30.79 -6.61
N THR A 96 -32.08 -29.51 -6.92
CA THR A 96 -31.04 -28.63 -6.38
C THR A 96 -31.50 -27.90 -5.11
N LEU A 97 -30.52 -27.49 -4.30
CA LEU A 97 -30.74 -26.70 -3.10
C LEU A 97 -30.88 -25.21 -3.39
N SER A 98 -31.62 -24.53 -2.52
CA SER A 98 -31.76 -23.08 -2.58
C SER A 98 -30.43 -22.35 -2.39
N ARG A 99 -30.26 -21.24 -3.12
CA ARG A 99 -29.15 -20.29 -3.00
C ARG A 99 -29.43 -19.11 -2.08
N ASP A 100 -30.54 -19.13 -1.32
CA ASP A 100 -30.96 -18.05 -0.43
C ASP A 100 -29.90 -17.64 0.61
N TYR A 101 -29.00 -18.55 0.98
CA TYR A 101 -27.91 -18.24 1.89
C TYR A 101 -26.96 -17.16 1.35
N ARG A 102 -26.86 -16.98 0.03
CA ARG A 102 -26.07 -15.92 -0.59
C ARG A 102 -26.59 -14.53 -0.23
N ASN A 103 -27.85 -14.41 0.20
CA ASN A 103 -28.41 -13.16 0.74
C ASN A 103 -27.73 -12.70 2.04
N THR A 104 -27.02 -13.61 2.73
CA THR A 104 -26.23 -13.28 3.93
C THR A 104 -24.81 -12.81 3.62
N PHE A 105 -24.34 -12.96 2.38
CA PHE A 105 -23.01 -12.54 1.97
C PHE A 105 -22.88 -11.00 1.92
N SER A 106 -21.65 -10.49 2.06
CA SER A 106 -21.35 -9.07 1.86
C SER A 106 -21.59 -8.67 0.40
N LYS A 107 -21.67 -7.36 0.10
CA LYS A 107 -21.94 -6.93 -1.28
C LYS A 107 -20.81 -7.34 -2.24
N ALA A 108 -19.57 -7.34 -1.75
CA ALA A 108 -18.38 -7.77 -2.49
C ALA A 108 -18.44 -9.23 -2.96
N TYR A 109 -19.05 -10.14 -2.19
CA TYR A 109 -19.26 -11.52 -2.63
C TYR A 109 -20.52 -11.68 -3.48
N LYS A 110 -21.61 -10.96 -3.14
CA LYS A 110 -22.88 -11.04 -3.88
C LYS A 110 -22.74 -10.71 -5.36
N ILE A 111 -21.92 -9.71 -5.70
CA ILE A 111 -21.70 -9.28 -7.10
C ILE A 111 -21.09 -10.37 -7.99
N LEU A 112 -20.45 -11.39 -7.40
CA LEU A 112 -19.88 -12.52 -8.15
C LEU A 112 -20.95 -13.48 -8.68
N TYR A 113 -22.16 -13.43 -8.11
CA TYR A 113 -23.24 -14.35 -8.43
C TYR A 113 -24.30 -13.70 -9.31
N LYS A 114 -24.87 -14.50 -10.23
CA LYS A 114 -26.06 -14.12 -11.00
C LYS A 114 -27.31 -14.56 -10.23
N GLU A 115 -28.29 -13.66 -10.10
CA GLU A 115 -29.56 -13.96 -9.44
C GLU A 115 -30.27 -15.14 -10.11
N ASP A 116 -30.95 -15.95 -9.29
CA ASP A 116 -31.76 -17.12 -9.71
C ASP A 116 -31.02 -18.22 -10.50
N ARG A 117 -29.68 -18.30 -10.38
CA ARG A 117 -28.88 -19.38 -10.99
C ARG A 117 -28.04 -20.13 -9.97
N LEU A 118 -27.72 -21.39 -10.29
CA LEU A 118 -26.80 -22.21 -9.47
C LEU A 118 -25.43 -21.54 -9.37
N CYS A 119 -24.87 -21.07 -10.50
CA CYS A 119 -23.67 -20.26 -10.58
C CYS A 119 -22.49 -20.88 -9.82
N TYR A 120 -21.98 -22.01 -10.32
CA TYR A 120 -20.79 -22.68 -9.81
C TYR A 120 -19.54 -21.91 -10.23
N LEU A 121 -18.93 -21.19 -9.29
CA LEU A 121 -17.74 -20.38 -9.51
C LEU A 121 -16.46 -21.23 -9.53
N PRO A 122 -15.58 -21.09 -10.54
CA PRO A 122 -14.28 -21.75 -10.56
C PRO A 122 -13.44 -21.48 -9.31
N GLU A 123 -13.53 -20.28 -8.73
CA GLU A 123 -12.77 -19.85 -7.56
C GLU A 123 -13.14 -20.65 -6.30
N ILE A 124 -14.40 -21.09 -6.19
CA ILE A 124 -14.87 -21.96 -5.10
C ILE A 124 -14.32 -23.37 -5.28
N LEU A 125 -14.33 -23.90 -6.51
CA LEU A 125 -13.75 -25.20 -6.81
C LEU A 125 -12.23 -25.20 -6.58
N ASP A 126 -11.55 -24.13 -7.00
CA ASP A 126 -10.11 -23.97 -6.80
C ASP A 126 -9.75 -23.93 -5.30
N SER A 127 -10.51 -23.18 -4.52
CA SER A 127 -10.34 -23.14 -3.06
C SER A 127 -10.50 -24.52 -2.40
N ALA A 128 -11.44 -25.33 -2.90
CA ALA A 128 -11.63 -26.70 -2.43
C ALA A 128 -10.48 -27.64 -2.85
N GLN A 129 -9.94 -27.44 -4.06
CA GLN A 129 -8.81 -28.19 -4.62
C GLN A 129 -7.51 -27.90 -3.86
N GLU A 130 -7.20 -26.63 -3.61
CA GLU A 130 -6.01 -26.25 -2.85
C GLU A 130 -6.08 -26.75 -1.41
N GLY A 131 -7.26 -26.68 -0.80
CA GLY A 131 -7.49 -27.19 0.56
C GLY A 131 -6.58 -26.55 1.61
N PHE A 132 -6.19 -25.27 1.41
CA PHE A 132 -5.27 -24.59 2.31
C PHE A 132 -5.86 -24.54 3.73
N PRO A 133 -5.12 -25.03 4.76
CA PRO A 133 -5.64 -25.06 6.13
C PRO A 133 -5.67 -23.69 6.81
N TYR A 134 -4.95 -22.71 6.26
CA TYR A 134 -4.84 -21.37 6.84
C TYR A 134 -4.52 -20.31 5.79
N LEU A 135 -4.78 -19.05 6.14
CA LEU A 135 -4.39 -17.85 5.42
C LEU A 135 -3.53 -16.95 6.29
N TRP A 136 -2.61 -16.21 5.67
CA TRP A 136 -1.87 -15.13 6.33
C TRP A 136 -2.41 -13.79 5.86
N VAL A 137 -2.92 -12.99 6.78
CA VAL A 137 -3.43 -11.64 6.50
C VAL A 137 -2.84 -10.68 7.52
N ASN A 138 -2.18 -9.61 7.05
CA ASN A 138 -1.55 -8.60 7.91
C ASN A 138 -0.62 -9.20 8.98
N SER A 139 0.21 -10.18 8.59
CA SER A 139 1.13 -10.93 9.46
C SER A 139 0.45 -11.81 10.53
N GLU A 140 -0.86 -12.02 10.43
CA GLU A 140 -1.62 -12.91 11.31
C GLU A 140 -2.08 -14.18 10.57
N LYS A 141 -2.02 -15.31 11.28
CA LYS A 141 -2.45 -16.60 10.76
C LYS A 141 -3.92 -16.85 11.13
N PHE A 142 -4.76 -17.07 10.13
CA PHE A 142 -6.15 -17.47 10.27
C PHE A 142 -6.31 -18.91 9.82
N VAL A 143 -6.84 -19.77 10.69
CA VAL A 143 -7.02 -21.20 10.41
C VAL A 143 -8.47 -21.46 10.07
N PHE A 144 -8.73 -22.15 8.96
CA PHE A 144 -10.08 -22.57 8.59
C PHE A 144 -10.56 -23.70 9.49
N SER A 145 -11.87 -23.77 9.72
CA SER A 145 -12.44 -24.87 10.49
C SER A 145 -12.24 -26.22 9.80
N HIS A 146 -12.21 -27.28 10.61
CA HIS A 146 -12.14 -28.66 10.09
C HIS A 146 -13.32 -28.97 9.16
N ASP A 147 -14.50 -28.39 9.42
CA ASP A 147 -15.70 -28.61 8.61
C ASP A 147 -15.55 -28.03 7.20
N VAL A 148 -14.95 -26.84 7.06
CA VAL A 148 -14.62 -26.25 5.75
C VAL A 148 -13.67 -27.15 4.99
N LEU A 149 -12.58 -27.59 5.62
CA LEU A 149 -11.57 -28.43 4.97
C LEU A 149 -12.15 -29.80 4.55
N SER A 150 -12.91 -30.44 5.44
CA SER A 150 -13.54 -31.73 5.16
C SER A 150 -14.55 -31.65 4.01
N LYS A 151 -15.38 -30.59 3.99
CA LYS A 151 -16.34 -30.37 2.90
C LYS A 151 -15.64 -30.02 1.58
N GLY A 152 -14.54 -29.26 1.62
CA GLY A 152 -13.72 -28.96 0.44
C GLY A 152 -13.13 -30.23 -0.18
N SER A 153 -12.52 -31.09 0.62
CA SER A 153 -12.01 -32.39 0.15
C SER A 153 -13.12 -33.26 -0.45
N LYS A 154 -14.30 -33.30 0.20
CA LYS A 154 -15.45 -34.07 -0.30
C LYS A 154 -16.03 -33.49 -1.59
N LEU A 155 -16.02 -32.17 -1.76
CA LEU A 155 -16.45 -31.50 -2.99
C LEU A 155 -15.58 -31.92 -4.17
N ILE A 156 -14.25 -31.95 -4.00
CA ILE A 156 -13.33 -32.37 -5.05
C ILE A 156 -13.48 -33.85 -5.37
N GLU A 157 -13.63 -34.70 -4.36
CA GLU A 157 -13.92 -36.12 -4.57
C GLU A 157 -15.21 -36.32 -5.41
N LEU A 158 -16.26 -35.57 -5.07
CA LEU A 158 -17.52 -35.62 -5.81
C LEU A 158 -17.40 -35.04 -7.22
N PHE A 159 -16.59 -34.00 -7.43
CA PHE A 159 -16.30 -33.47 -8.76
C PHE A 159 -15.65 -34.53 -9.67
N TYR A 160 -14.69 -35.30 -9.16
CA TYR A 160 -14.11 -36.43 -9.89
C TYR A 160 -15.12 -37.54 -10.14
N LYS A 161 -16.01 -37.82 -9.19
CA LYS A 161 -17.08 -38.81 -9.36
C LYS A 161 -18.08 -38.38 -10.44
N VAL A 162 -18.50 -37.11 -10.48
CA VAL A 162 -19.35 -36.55 -11.54
C VAL A 162 -18.71 -36.80 -12.91
N GLN A 163 -17.44 -36.45 -13.05
CA GLN A 163 -16.67 -36.68 -14.28
C GLN A 163 -16.58 -38.16 -14.67
N HIS A 164 -16.37 -39.04 -13.69
CA HIS A 164 -16.32 -40.47 -13.92
C HIS A 164 -17.67 -41.00 -14.42
N ILE A 165 -18.77 -40.62 -13.77
CA ILE A 165 -20.13 -41.03 -14.12
C ILE A 165 -20.52 -40.48 -15.50
N ILE A 166 -20.22 -39.22 -15.82
CA ILE A 166 -20.47 -38.65 -17.15
C ILE A 166 -19.75 -39.46 -18.23
N ARG A 167 -18.47 -39.75 -18.04
CA ARG A 167 -17.70 -40.57 -19.00
C ARG A 167 -18.24 -41.99 -19.12
N LEU A 168 -18.60 -42.63 -18.00
CA LEU A 168 -19.14 -43.99 -17.99
C LEU A 168 -20.50 -44.04 -18.70
N SER A 169 -21.40 -43.11 -18.37
CA SER A 169 -22.71 -42.95 -18.97
C SER A 169 -22.59 -42.70 -20.48
N PHE A 170 -21.72 -41.79 -20.90
CA PHE A 170 -21.46 -41.55 -22.31
C PHE A 170 -20.92 -42.80 -23.02
N THR A 171 -19.94 -43.50 -22.43
CA THR A 171 -19.37 -44.73 -23.01
C THR A 171 -20.43 -45.83 -23.17
N ARG A 172 -21.38 -45.94 -22.25
CA ARG A 172 -22.51 -46.88 -22.35
C ARG A 172 -23.39 -46.58 -23.58
N THR A 173 -23.50 -45.32 -24.00
CA THR A 173 -24.28 -44.94 -25.22
C THR A 173 -23.56 -45.25 -26.54
N LEU A 174 -22.26 -45.53 -26.50
CA LEU A 174 -21.46 -45.87 -27.68
C LEU A 174 -21.52 -47.37 -28.01
N LYS A 175 -21.86 -48.22 -27.03
CA LYS A 175 -21.95 -49.67 -27.21
C LYS A 175 -23.42 -50.07 -27.34
N GLU A 176 -23.80 -50.67 -28.45
CA GLU A 176 -25.10 -51.34 -28.58
C GLU A 176 -25.08 -52.56 -27.65
N SER A 177 -25.68 -52.41 -26.47
CA SER A 177 -25.85 -53.48 -25.50
C SER A 177 -27.35 -53.73 -25.32
N PRO A 178 -27.79 -55.00 -25.33
CA PRO A 178 -29.19 -55.34 -25.05
C PRO A 178 -29.62 -54.97 -23.62
N ASP A 179 -28.67 -54.68 -22.72
CA ASP A 179 -28.91 -54.28 -21.33
C ASP A 179 -28.94 -52.75 -21.14
N PHE A 180 -28.92 -51.95 -22.22
CA PHE A 180 -28.99 -50.50 -22.12
C PHE A 180 -30.34 -50.07 -21.54
N SER A 181 -30.30 -49.29 -20.46
CA SER A 181 -31.47 -48.62 -19.89
C SER A 181 -31.22 -47.13 -19.77
N SER A 182 -31.98 -46.34 -20.52
CA SER A 182 -31.98 -44.88 -20.45
C SER A 182 -32.41 -44.39 -19.07
N LYS A 183 -33.37 -45.09 -18.45
CA LYS A 183 -33.88 -44.79 -17.12
C LYS A 183 -32.80 -44.92 -16.05
N GLN A 184 -32.04 -46.02 -16.04
CA GLN A 184 -30.96 -46.21 -15.08
C GLN A 184 -29.85 -45.17 -15.27
N LEU A 185 -29.48 -44.88 -16.52
CA LEU A 185 -28.48 -43.85 -16.83
C LEU A 185 -28.91 -42.47 -16.32
N LYS A 186 -30.17 -42.08 -16.56
CA LYS A 186 -30.73 -40.82 -16.05
C LYS A 186 -30.70 -40.77 -14.52
N GLN A 187 -31.07 -41.86 -13.85
CA GLN A 187 -31.01 -41.96 -12.39
C GLN A 187 -29.59 -41.83 -11.84
N ASP A 188 -28.61 -42.49 -12.46
CA ASP A 188 -27.19 -42.40 -12.07
C ASP A 188 -26.68 -40.94 -12.17
N ILE A 189 -27.05 -40.22 -13.25
CA ILE A 189 -26.68 -38.81 -13.46
C ILE A 189 -27.40 -37.88 -12.46
N VAL A 190 -28.70 -38.06 -12.25
CA VAL A 190 -29.46 -37.25 -11.30
C VAL A 190 -28.88 -37.40 -9.91
N SER A 191 -28.67 -38.64 -9.45
CA SER A 191 -28.15 -38.91 -8.10
C SER A 191 -26.79 -38.26 -7.86
N ILE A 192 -25.85 -38.33 -8.81
CA ILE A 192 -24.52 -37.76 -8.61
C ILE A 192 -24.53 -36.22 -8.66
N LEU A 193 -25.41 -35.62 -9.46
CA LEU A 193 -25.57 -34.17 -9.53
C LEU A 193 -26.27 -33.59 -8.29
N GLU A 194 -27.23 -34.32 -7.70
CA GLU A 194 -27.83 -33.95 -6.41
C GLU A 194 -26.78 -33.96 -5.29
N ASP A 195 -25.97 -35.02 -5.20
CA ASP A 195 -24.89 -35.12 -4.22
C ASP A 195 -23.84 -34.01 -4.40
N PHE A 196 -23.49 -33.69 -5.65
CA PHE A 196 -22.56 -32.62 -5.99
C PHE A 196 -23.11 -31.24 -5.62
N ASP A 197 -24.37 -30.94 -5.95
CA ASP A 197 -25.01 -29.67 -5.60
C ASP A 197 -25.11 -29.47 -4.08
N GLN A 198 -25.49 -30.53 -3.36
CA GLN A 198 -25.57 -30.52 -1.90
C GLN A 198 -24.21 -30.18 -1.28
N ILE A 199 -23.13 -30.89 -1.67
CA ILE A 199 -21.81 -30.62 -1.09
C ILE A 199 -21.27 -29.25 -1.50
N TRP A 200 -21.58 -28.79 -2.72
CA TRP A 200 -21.17 -27.47 -3.19
C TRP A 200 -21.73 -26.38 -2.31
N VAL A 201 -23.04 -26.39 -2.08
CA VAL A 201 -23.73 -25.42 -1.21
C VAL A 201 -23.18 -25.48 0.21
N ASP A 202 -22.97 -26.70 0.72
CA ASP A 202 -22.45 -26.93 2.05
C ASP A 202 -21.03 -26.36 2.25
N PHE A 203 -20.17 -26.46 1.24
CA PHE A 203 -18.82 -25.91 1.25
C PHE A 203 -18.84 -24.39 1.02
N GLU A 204 -19.48 -23.92 -0.05
CA GLU A 204 -19.54 -22.49 -0.43
C GLU A 204 -20.04 -21.63 0.73
N LYS A 205 -21.14 -22.04 1.37
CA LYS A 205 -21.73 -21.32 2.50
C LYS A 205 -20.78 -21.16 3.67
N LEU A 206 -20.03 -22.22 4.03
CA LEU A 206 -19.12 -22.17 5.17
C LEU A 206 -17.82 -21.44 4.82
N TYR A 207 -17.25 -21.74 3.66
CA TYR A 207 -16.00 -21.17 3.20
C TYR A 207 -16.11 -19.64 3.04
N VAL A 208 -17.12 -19.16 2.31
CA VAL A 208 -17.33 -17.72 2.11
C VAL A 208 -17.63 -17.01 3.43
N LYS A 209 -18.38 -17.65 4.34
CA LYS A 209 -18.64 -17.09 5.66
C LYS A 209 -17.36 -16.93 6.49
N GLU A 210 -16.50 -17.94 6.53
CA GLU A 210 -15.23 -17.85 7.24
C GLU A 210 -14.28 -16.83 6.60
N LEU A 211 -14.25 -16.72 5.27
CA LEU A 211 -13.54 -15.64 4.59
C LEU A 211 -14.04 -14.27 5.05
N MET A 212 -15.35 -14.03 5.04
CA MET A 212 -15.93 -12.77 5.52
C MET A 212 -15.55 -12.46 6.97
N ASP A 213 -15.54 -13.47 7.85
CA ASP A 213 -15.13 -13.32 9.25
C ASP A 213 -13.64 -12.97 9.39
N ILE A 214 -12.78 -13.60 8.57
CA ILE A 214 -11.34 -13.30 8.50
C ILE A 214 -11.12 -11.87 8.02
N GLU A 215 -11.79 -11.48 6.93
CA GLU A 215 -11.66 -10.14 6.38
C GLU A 215 -12.15 -9.05 7.35
N ALA A 216 -13.25 -9.29 8.07
CA ALA A 216 -13.74 -8.37 9.09
C ALA A 216 -12.71 -8.18 10.22
N LYS A 217 -12.07 -9.28 10.66
CA LYS A 217 -10.98 -9.23 11.65
C LYS A 217 -9.72 -8.54 11.11
N ALA A 218 -9.40 -8.71 9.84
CA ALA A 218 -8.26 -8.07 9.21
C ALA A 218 -8.43 -6.55 9.10
N ARG A 219 -9.66 -6.07 8.87
CA ARG A 219 -10.00 -4.63 8.83
C ARG A 219 -10.18 -3.99 10.22
N ARG A 220 -10.02 -4.73 11.32
CA ARG A 220 -10.31 -4.24 12.68
C ARG A 220 -9.55 -2.97 13.05
N PHE A 221 -8.30 -2.81 12.59
CA PHE A 221 -7.50 -1.62 12.91
C PHE A 221 -8.07 -0.37 12.24
N ILE A 222 -8.55 -0.51 10.99
CA ILE A 222 -9.24 0.57 10.27
C ILE A 222 -10.56 0.91 10.97
N LEU A 223 -11.36 -0.11 11.34
CA LEU A 223 -12.61 0.10 12.07
C LEU A 223 -12.39 0.81 13.41
N LEU A 224 -11.35 0.43 14.15
CA LEU A 224 -10.99 1.06 15.42
C LEU A 224 -10.54 2.52 15.20
N ALA A 225 -9.74 2.79 14.18
CA ALA A 225 -9.32 4.15 13.83
C ALA A 225 -10.53 5.04 13.46
N ILE A 226 -11.47 4.51 12.66
CA ILE A 226 -12.73 5.20 12.32
C ILE A 226 -13.51 5.57 13.57
N GLU A 227 -13.69 4.65 14.51
CA GLU A 227 -14.45 4.91 15.73
C GLU A 227 -13.78 5.98 16.60
N ILE A 228 -12.44 5.92 16.74
CA ILE A 228 -11.70 6.94 17.47
C ILE A 228 -11.83 8.32 16.80
N ASP A 229 -11.78 8.40 15.45
CA ASP A 229 -11.98 9.68 14.74
C ASP A 229 -13.39 10.26 14.95
N LYS A 230 -14.43 9.41 14.99
CA LYS A 230 -15.80 9.85 15.30
C LYS A 230 -15.92 10.43 16.69
N GLU A 231 -15.33 9.78 17.67
CA GLU A 231 -15.31 10.29 19.04
C GLU A 231 -14.52 11.60 19.14
N MET A 232 -13.37 11.70 18.47
CA MET A 232 -12.59 12.94 18.37
C MET A 232 -13.41 14.07 17.76
N THR A 233 -14.09 13.81 16.64
CA THR A 233 -14.96 14.77 15.95
C THR A 233 -16.14 15.20 16.84
N SER A 234 -16.71 14.26 17.59
CA SER A 234 -17.78 14.54 18.54
C SER A 234 -17.32 15.42 19.70
N ILE A 235 -16.09 15.22 20.20
CA ILE A 235 -15.47 16.08 21.22
C ILE A 235 -15.22 17.48 20.63
N GLU A 236 -14.70 17.57 19.41
CA GLU A 236 -14.46 18.84 18.70
C GLU A 236 -15.73 19.70 18.60
N ILE A 237 -16.84 19.10 18.19
CA ILE A 237 -18.14 19.78 18.09
C ILE A 237 -18.61 20.25 19.47
N ARG A 238 -18.54 19.37 20.48
CA ARG A 238 -19.00 19.68 21.84
C ARG A 238 -18.22 20.83 22.49
N GLU A 239 -16.90 20.82 22.37
CA GLU A 239 -16.05 21.85 22.96
C GLU A 239 -16.16 23.18 22.20
N LYS A 240 -16.33 23.14 20.86
CA LYS A 240 -16.64 24.33 20.04
C LYS A 240 -17.95 24.99 20.46
N LEU A 241 -19.00 24.20 20.71
CA LEU A 241 -20.30 24.69 21.21
C LEU A 241 -20.19 25.32 22.62
N ARG A 242 -19.24 24.87 23.43
CA ARG A 242 -18.97 25.41 24.77
C ARG A 242 -18.05 26.65 24.76
N GLY A 243 -17.53 27.05 23.60
CA GLY A 243 -16.57 28.16 23.48
C GLY A 243 -15.20 27.87 24.11
N LYS A 244 -14.86 26.60 24.34
CA LYS A 244 -13.58 26.19 24.95
C LYS A 244 -12.50 25.97 23.91
N ILE A 245 -11.26 26.24 24.28
CA ILE A 245 -10.09 25.97 23.43
C ILE A 245 -9.78 24.47 23.47
N LEU A 246 -10.11 23.78 22.38
CA LEU A 246 -9.97 22.33 22.17
C LEU A 246 -8.59 21.78 22.58
N VAL A 247 -7.55 22.57 22.33
CA VAL A 247 -6.14 22.19 22.49
C VAL A 247 -5.74 21.87 23.94
N THR A 248 -6.59 22.23 24.92
CA THR A 248 -6.36 21.97 26.35
C THR A 248 -7.23 20.83 26.91
N SER A 249 -8.07 20.21 26.07
CA SER A 249 -8.94 19.13 26.50
C SER A 249 -8.15 17.83 26.69
N GLU A 250 -7.97 17.40 27.92
CA GLU A 250 -7.30 16.12 28.25
C GLU A 250 -7.95 14.94 27.54
N ASN A 251 -9.29 14.92 27.48
CA ASN A 251 -10.03 13.87 26.77
C ASN A 251 -9.70 13.83 25.27
N TYR A 252 -9.52 14.99 24.64
CA TYR A 252 -9.15 15.05 23.23
C TYR A 252 -7.71 14.57 23.00
N ILE A 253 -6.79 14.94 23.89
CA ILE A 253 -5.38 14.49 23.85
C ILE A 253 -5.30 12.97 24.03
N GLN A 254 -6.04 12.40 24.97
CA GLN A 254 -6.12 10.94 25.16
C GLN A 254 -6.62 10.23 23.89
N LYS A 255 -7.63 10.80 23.21
CA LYS A 255 -8.15 10.23 21.96
C LYS A 255 -7.15 10.35 20.80
N LYS A 256 -6.42 11.47 20.71
CA LYS A 256 -5.30 11.59 19.77
C LYS A 256 -4.22 10.54 20.04
N GLU A 257 -3.91 10.27 21.30
CA GLU A 257 -2.91 9.27 21.67
C GLU A 257 -3.36 7.87 21.24
N GLN A 258 -4.63 7.53 21.49
CA GLN A 258 -5.22 6.28 21.02
C GLN A 258 -5.18 6.20 19.49
N PHE A 259 -5.51 7.28 18.77
CA PHE A 259 -5.46 7.30 17.32
C PHE A 259 -4.05 7.08 16.78
N CYS A 260 -3.04 7.76 17.33
CA CYS A 260 -1.62 7.53 16.96
C CYS A 260 -1.19 6.09 17.19
N LYS A 261 -1.58 5.47 18.32
CA LYS A 261 -1.29 4.05 18.60
C LYS A 261 -1.89 3.13 17.52
N VAL A 262 -3.11 3.40 17.08
CA VAL A 262 -3.75 2.60 16.01
C VAL A 262 -3.09 2.86 14.66
N ILE A 263 -2.70 4.09 14.34
CA ILE A 263 -1.89 4.39 13.13
C ILE A 263 -0.60 3.57 13.15
N ALA A 264 0.10 3.50 14.29
CA ALA A 264 1.33 2.72 14.43
C ALA A 264 1.08 1.22 14.21
N GLN A 265 -0.03 0.68 14.72
CA GLN A 265 -0.43 -0.71 14.45
C GLN A 265 -0.71 -0.94 12.96
N ILE A 266 -1.43 -0.03 12.31
CA ILE A 266 -1.68 -0.09 10.86
C ILE A 266 -0.35 -0.03 10.09
N ASN A 267 0.57 0.87 10.49
CA ASN A 267 1.89 1.03 9.89
C ASN A 267 2.68 -0.28 9.94
N SER A 268 2.69 -0.98 11.07
CA SER A 268 3.42 -2.24 11.24
C SER A 268 2.99 -3.37 10.31
N VAL A 269 1.76 -3.34 9.78
CA VAL A 269 1.22 -4.40 8.93
C VAL A 269 1.00 -3.98 7.47
N ALA A 270 0.86 -2.68 7.21
CA ALA A 270 0.52 -2.14 5.90
C ALA A 270 1.71 -1.46 5.20
N ASN A 271 2.61 -0.81 5.95
CA ASN A 271 3.70 -0.04 5.38
C ASN A 271 4.87 -0.96 4.98
N VAL A 272 4.75 -1.54 3.78
CA VAL A 272 5.77 -2.43 3.20
C VAL A 272 6.88 -1.67 2.46
N GLU A 273 6.67 -0.40 2.13
CA GLU A 273 7.64 0.46 1.43
C GLU A 273 8.54 1.24 2.40
N GLY A 274 8.02 1.56 3.58
CA GLY A 274 8.75 2.15 4.69
C GLY A 274 9.33 1.11 5.66
N LYS A 275 9.54 1.54 6.91
CA LYS A 275 10.13 0.70 7.97
C LYS A 275 9.08 -0.10 8.73
N GLY A 276 7.79 0.23 8.61
CA GLY A 276 6.71 -0.47 9.31
C GLY A 276 6.80 -0.33 10.83
N ARG A 277 7.19 0.86 11.32
CA ARG A 277 7.31 1.15 12.76
C ARG A 277 5.98 1.05 13.50
N ASP A 278 6.02 0.48 14.70
CA ASP A 278 4.88 0.38 15.63
C ASP A 278 4.96 1.37 16.81
N ASP A 279 5.98 2.24 16.83
CA ASP A 279 6.28 3.19 17.90
C ASP A 279 5.91 4.66 17.58
N LEU A 280 5.02 4.88 16.60
CA LEU A 280 4.58 6.22 16.16
C LEU A 280 3.70 6.93 17.21
N GLY A 281 4.34 7.44 18.26
CA GLY A 281 3.70 8.08 19.41
C GLY A 281 3.17 9.50 19.17
N ILE A 282 2.31 9.96 20.09
CA ILE A 282 1.67 11.29 20.05
C ILE A 282 2.65 12.44 20.38
N ASN A 283 3.76 12.15 21.06
CA ASN A 283 4.75 13.13 21.51
C ASN A 283 5.20 14.07 20.39
N ILE A 284 5.49 13.53 19.20
CA ILE A 284 5.92 14.33 18.04
C ILE A 284 4.82 15.28 17.57
N LEU A 285 3.58 14.79 17.55
CA LEU A 285 2.42 15.59 17.15
C LEU A 285 2.13 16.72 18.13
N LEU A 286 2.21 16.45 19.44
CA LEU A 286 2.04 17.48 20.48
C LEU A 286 3.15 18.54 20.40
N GLU A 287 4.39 18.11 20.17
CA GLU A 287 5.52 19.02 20.04
C GLU A 287 5.40 19.89 18.78
N ALA A 288 5.00 19.31 17.65
CA ALA A 288 4.69 20.05 16.42
C ALA A 288 3.56 21.07 16.62
N GLU A 289 2.50 20.71 17.36
CA GLU A 289 1.44 21.65 17.74
C GLU A 289 1.91 22.75 18.68
N GLY A 290 2.89 22.47 19.56
CA GLY A 290 3.54 23.46 20.41
C GLY A 290 4.40 24.44 19.61
N ILE A 291 5.21 23.92 18.68
CA ILE A 291 6.03 24.70 17.75
C ILE A 291 5.17 25.63 16.93
N THR A 292 4.07 25.12 16.38
CA THR A 292 3.17 25.94 15.55
C THR A 292 2.43 27.04 16.31
N ARG A 293 2.54 27.08 17.63
CA ARG A 293 2.04 28.19 18.47
C ARG A 293 3.13 29.17 18.90
N ARG A 294 4.38 28.72 19.03
CA ARG A 294 5.49 29.52 19.59
C ARG A 294 6.51 30.01 18.56
N VAL A 295 6.59 29.35 17.40
CA VAL A 295 7.50 29.69 16.29
C VAL A 295 6.72 30.21 15.10
N THR A 296 7.02 31.42 14.65
CA THR A 296 6.43 32.01 13.44
C THR A 296 7.22 31.62 12.19
N LYS A 297 6.65 31.82 11.00
CA LYS A 297 7.33 31.50 9.73
C LYS A 297 8.57 32.35 9.51
N GLU A 298 8.57 33.58 10.03
CA GLU A 298 9.67 34.54 9.93
C GLU A 298 10.84 34.19 10.87
N GLN A 299 10.57 33.40 11.92
CA GLN A 299 11.62 32.96 12.85
C GLN A 299 12.37 31.73 12.32
N SER A 300 11.66 30.81 11.69
CA SER A 300 12.23 29.66 10.99
C SER A 300 11.15 29.00 10.14
N SER A 301 11.27 29.12 8.82
CA SER A 301 10.32 28.50 7.91
C SER A 301 10.49 26.97 7.90
N ALA A 302 11.72 26.47 7.96
CA ALA A 302 12.03 25.04 7.98
C ALA A 302 11.38 24.28 9.16
N VAL A 303 11.59 24.75 10.40
CA VAL A 303 11.01 24.12 11.60
C VAL A 303 9.50 24.25 11.60
N ARG A 304 8.99 25.36 11.09
CA ARG A 304 7.56 25.60 11.01
C ARG A 304 6.87 24.67 10.00
N ASN A 305 7.44 24.52 8.81
CA ASN A 305 6.92 23.67 7.75
C ASN A 305 7.01 22.19 8.13
N LEU A 306 8.08 21.74 8.80
CA LEU A 306 8.13 20.39 9.37
C LEU A 306 6.98 20.14 10.36
N ALA A 307 6.76 21.07 11.29
CA ALA A 307 5.70 20.94 12.28
C ALA A 307 4.29 20.99 11.65
N ASP A 308 4.07 21.86 10.65
CA ASP A 308 2.81 21.92 9.91
C ASP A 308 2.60 20.66 9.04
N SER A 309 3.66 20.08 8.46
CA SER A 309 3.62 18.82 7.70
C SER A 309 3.19 17.63 8.57
N ILE A 310 3.76 17.47 9.77
CA ILE A 310 3.37 16.43 10.73
C ILE A 310 1.87 16.54 11.08
N LYS A 311 1.38 17.77 11.33
CA LYS A 311 -0.03 18.02 11.62
C LYS A 311 -0.93 17.74 10.42
N ALA A 312 -0.49 18.15 9.23
CA ALA A 312 -1.22 17.92 7.98
C ALA A 312 -1.38 16.42 7.73
N ASN A 313 -0.32 15.63 7.88
CA ASN A 313 -0.38 14.18 7.69
C ASN A 313 -1.28 13.48 8.72
N PHE A 314 -1.27 13.95 9.97
CA PHE A 314 -2.24 13.48 10.97
C PHE A 314 -3.69 13.77 10.53
N GLN A 315 -3.97 14.94 9.96
CA GLN A 315 -5.30 15.27 9.44
C GLN A 315 -5.67 14.44 8.20
N LYS A 316 -4.74 14.25 7.25
CA LYS A 316 -4.94 13.36 6.10
C LYS A 316 -5.33 11.95 6.54
N PHE A 317 -4.74 11.43 7.63
CA PHE A 317 -5.17 10.14 8.20
C PHE A 317 -6.61 10.13 8.65
N ARG A 318 -7.05 11.18 9.35
CA ARG A 318 -8.45 11.31 9.78
C ARG A 318 -9.39 11.40 8.59
N GLU A 319 -9.03 12.17 7.57
CA GLU A 319 -9.79 12.27 6.32
C GLU A 319 -9.89 10.92 5.61
N GLN A 320 -8.80 10.15 5.55
CA GLN A 320 -8.80 8.81 4.97
C GLN A 320 -9.70 7.84 5.75
N MET A 321 -9.70 7.91 7.08
CA MET A 321 -10.62 7.09 7.89
C MET A 321 -12.08 7.43 7.60
N ARG A 322 -12.44 8.71 7.43
CA ARG A 322 -13.80 9.12 7.04
C ARG A 322 -14.18 8.63 5.64
N LYS A 323 -13.23 8.59 4.70
CA LYS A 323 -13.43 7.98 3.38
C LYS A 323 -13.74 6.49 3.50
N TYR A 324 -12.98 5.77 4.32
CA TYR A 324 -13.18 4.34 4.58
C TYR A 324 -14.47 4.04 5.33
N GLU A 325 -14.92 4.93 6.22
CA GLU A 325 -16.23 4.79 6.87
C GLU A 325 -17.37 4.70 5.85
N GLY A 326 -17.32 5.50 4.78
CA GLY A 326 -18.35 5.51 3.75
C GLY A 326 -18.47 4.18 2.99
N ASN A 327 -17.39 3.42 2.86
CA ASN A 327 -17.41 2.11 2.21
C ASN A 327 -16.24 1.21 2.64
N ILE A 328 -16.36 0.60 3.83
CA ILE A 328 -15.31 -0.26 4.40
C ILE A 328 -15.06 -1.53 3.58
N GLU A 329 -16.04 -1.99 2.79
CA GLU A 329 -15.91 -3.18 1.95
C GLU A 329 -14.91 -2.98 0.80
N MET A 330 -14.64 -1.74 0.38
CA MET A 330 -13.64 -1.41 -0.64
C MET A 330 -12.21 -1.39 -0.11
N VAL A 331 -12.03 -1.44 1.21
CA VAL A 331 -10.70 -1.57 1.81
C VAL A 331 -10.27 -3.03 1.67
N ASP A 332 -9.16 -3.27 0.97
CA ASP A 332 -8.60 -4.61 0.84
C ASP A 332 -8.20 -5.10 2.25
N PRO A 333 -8.67 -6.29 2.69
CA PRO A 333 -8.33 -6.86 3.99
C PRO A 333 -6.81 -6.95 4.24
N GLN A 334 -6.05 -7.18 3.16
CA GLN A 334 -4.60 -7.15 3.18
C GLN A 334 -4.17 -5.69 3.04
N LEU A 335 -3.90 -5.04 4.17
CA LEU A 335 -3.83 -3.58 4.24
C LEU A 335 -2.75 -2.97 3.33
N LYS A 336 -1.63 -3.68 3.12
CA LYS A 336 -0.57 -3.30 2.17
C LYS A 336 -1.02 -3.14 0.71
N ASN A 337 -2.17 -3.69 0.34
CA ASN A 337 -2.70 -3.56 -1.03
C ASN A 337 -3.48 -2.25 -1.24
N ASN A 338 -3.70 -1.47 -0.17
CA ASN A 338 -4.40 -0.19 -0.26
C ASN A 338 -3.38 0.94 -0.51
N GLN A 339 -3.05 1.23 -1.77
CA GLN A 339 -1.95 2.15 -2.12
C GLN A 339 -2.08 3.52 -1.44
N GLU A 340 -3.26 4.14 -1.46
CA GLU A 340 -3.49 5.44 -0.80
C GLU A 340 -3.15 5.42 0.70
N LEU A 341 -3.40 4.30 1.39
CA LEU A 341 -3.05 4.13 2.79
C LEU A 341 -1.54 3.96 2.96
N VAL A 342 -0.90 3.16 2.10
CA VAL A 342 0.55 2.93 2.13
C VAL A 342 1.32 4.23 1.90
N ASP A 343 0.96 4.99 0.86
CA ASP A 343 1.60 6.28 0.56
C ASP A 343 1.53 7.24 1.76
N LEU A 344 0.36 7.30 2.39
CA LEU A 344 0.12 8.15 3.55
C LEU A 344 0.92 7.67 4.79
N LEU A 345 1.07 6.37 4.99
CA LEU A 345 1.89 5.79 6.05
C LEU A 345 3.38 6.08 5.85
N VAL A 346 3.89 5.92 4.62
CA VAL A 346 5.27 6.26 4.27
C VAL A 346 5.54 7.74 4.53
N GLU A 347 4.64 8.62 4.08
CA GLU A 347 4.77 10.06 4.30
C GLU A 347 4.77 10.40 5.80
N TYR A 348 3.82 9.85 6.57
CA TYR A 348 3.71 10.12 8.00
C TYR A 348 4.88 9.57 8.80
N GLU A 349 5.35 8.35 8.52
CA GLU A 349 6.52 7.75 9.16
C GLU A 349 7.77 8.61 8.90
N SER A 350 7.99 9.03 7.65
CA SER A 350 9.11 9.90 7.27
C SER A 350 9.09 11.25 8.00
N GLN A 351 7.94 11.92 8.04
CA GLN A 351 7.81 13.19 8.76
C GLN A 351 7.90 13.02 10.28
N TRP A 352 7.37 11.91 10.81
CA TRP A 352 7.47 11.59 12.23
C TRP A 352 8.92 11.34 12.63
N GLU A 353 9.73 10.65 11.83
CA GLU A 353 11.16 10.45 12.09
C GLU A 353 11.96 11.76 12.06
N LYS A 354 11.67 12.64 11.09
CA LYS A 354 12.22 14.01 11.08
C LYS A 354 11.83 14.76 12.35
N GLY A 355 10.57 14.65 12.76
CA GLY A 355 10.05 15.24 13.98
C GLY A 355 10.73 14.73 15.25
N LEU A 356 10.91 13.41 15.36
CA LEU A 356 11.62 12.75 16.45
C LEU A 356 13.05 13.28 16.58
N TYR A 357 13.73 13.43 15.45
CA TYR A 357 15.13 13.85 15.43
C TYR A 357 15.32 15.33 15.77
N TYR A 358 14.48 16.21 15.22
CA TYR A 358 14.69 17.66 15.30
C TYR A 358 13.82 18.39 16.32
N LEU A 359 12.59 17.93 16.58
CA LEU A 359 11.64 18.70 17.38
C LEU A 359 11.69 18.35 18.86
N LEU A 360 12.00 17.09 19.21
CA LEU A 360 12.04 16.67 20.63
C LEU A 360 13.29 17.13 21.37
N ASP A 361 14.44 17.21 20.70
CA ASP A 361 15.67 17.70 21.32
C ASP A 361 15.70 19.24 21.22
N PRO A 362 15.58 19.98 22.35
CA PRO A 362 15.55 21.43 22.32
C PRO A 362 16.82 22.04 21.70
N THR A 363 17.97 21.36 21.85
CA THR A 363 19.24 21.82 21.30
C THR A 363 19.22 21.73 19.78
N LYS A 364 18.82 20.57 19.23
CA LYS A 364 18.73 20.37 17.78
C LYS A 364 17.65 21.25 17.15
N CYS A 365 16.52 21.43 17.83
CA CYS A 365 15.47 22.34 17.37
C CYS A 365 16.00 23.77 17.26
N GLN A 366 16.71 24.26 18.29
CA GLN A 366 17.28 25.61 18.27
C GLN A 366 18.37 25.77 17.22
N GLN A 367 19.22 24.75 17.04
CA GLN A 367 20.23 24.72 15.99
C GLN A 367 19.61 24.76 14.60
N LEU A 368 18.57 23.96 14.35
CA LEU A 368 17.86 23.96 13.06
C LEU A 368 17.17 25.29 12.80
N MET A 369 16.51 25.88 13.81
CA MET A 369 15.91 27.21 13.68
C MET A 369 16.95 28.27 13.32
N TYR A 370 18.06 28.30 14.05
CA TYR A 370 19.12 29.30 13.82
C TYR A 370 19.78 29.10 12.45
N PHE A 371 20.02 27.85 12.07
CA PHE A 371 20.61 27.48 10.78
C PHE A 371 19.69 27.87 9.61
N SER A 372 18.39 27.57 9.69
CA SER A 372 17.44 27.96 8.64
C SER A 372 17.33 29.48 8.54
N HIS A 373 17.30 30.19 9.68
CA HIS A 373 17.24 31.64 9.70
C HIS A 373 18.45 32.30 9.02
N ILE A 374 19.66 31.74 9.18
CA ILE A 374 20.85 32.23 8.45
C ILE A 374 20.64 32.08 6.94
N ILE A 375 20.17 30.92 6.49
CA ILE A 375 19.96 30.66 5.06
C ILE A 375 18.89 31.61 4.51
N GLU A 376 17.75 31.72 5.19
CA GLU A 376 16.61 32.57 4.82
C GLU A 376 17.01 34.05 4.73
N THR A 377 17.63 34.60 5.79
CA THR A 377 18.05 36.01 5.81
C THR A 377 19.14 36.31 4.79
N THR A 378 20.02 35.36 4.49
CA THR A 378 21.03 35.51 3.44
C THR A 378 20.39 35.50 2.06
N ALA A 379 19.37 34.65 1.83
CA ALA A 379 18.62 34.60 0.59
C ALA A 379 17.83 35.90 0.35
N GLU A 380 17.17 36.42 1.39
CA GLU A 380 16.46 37.72 1.31
C GLU A 380 17.41 38.89 0.98
N LYS A 381 18.64 38.84 1.51
CA LYS A 381 19.64 39.88 1.30
C LYS A 381 20.29 39.80 -0.08
N TYR A 382 20.40 38.60 -0.66
CA TYR A 382 21.15 38.37 -1.89
C TYR A 382 20.38 37.49 -2.88
N GLN A 383 19.80 38.14 -3.90
CA GLN A 383 19.04 37.46 -4.96
C GLN A 383 19.83 36.32 -5.63
N GLN A 384 21.13 36.51 -5.89
CA GLN A 384 21.97 35.45 -6.50
C GLN A 384 22.02 34.19 -5.62
N PHE A 385 22.08 34.32 -4.29
CA PHE A 385 22.08 33.18 -3.39
C PHE A 385 20.68 32.54 -3.29
N GLN A 386 19.62 33.35 -3.35
CA GLN A 386 18.26 32.84 -3.46
C GLN A 386 18.08 31.98 -4.72
N GLU A 387 18.54 32.45 -5.88
CA GLU A 387 18.48 31.69 -7.15
C GLU A 387 19.28 30.38 -7.06
N GLN A 388 20.42 30.38 -6.37
CA GLN A 388 21.21 29.16 -6.10
C GLN A 388 20.43 28.15 -5.24
N LEU A 389 19.72 28.61 -4.21
CA LEU A 389 18.87 27.75 -3.37
C LEU A 389 17.69 27.17 -4.15
N GLU A 390 16.98 28.00 -4.93
CA GLU A 390 15.81 27.60 -5.72
C GLU A 390 16.19 26.59 -6.82
N CYS A 391 17.32 26.81 -7.50
CA CYS A 391 17.82 25.90 -8.54
C CYS A 391 18.58 24.69 -7.98
N ARG A 392 18.75 24.59 -6.65
CA ARG A 392 19.59 23.58 -5.98
C ARG A 392 20.99 23.48 -6.60
N ASP A 393 21.61 24.64 -6.84
CA ASP A 393 22.95 24.72 -7.39
C ASP A 393 23.95 23.96 -6.52
N SER A 394 24.86 23.21 -7.13
CA SER A 394 25.94 22.51 -6.43
C SER A 394 26.78 23.42 -5.52
N ASP A 395 26.85 24.71 -5.84
CA ASP A 395 27.58 25.68 -5.04
C ASP A 395 27.00 25.86 -3.63
N ILE A 396 25.71 25.59 -3.39
CA ILE A 396 25.09 25.73 -2.06
C ILE A 396 25.72 24.79 -1.03
N PHE A 397 26.21 23.63 -1.47
CA PHE A 397 26.90 22.67 -0.61
C PHE A 397 28.29 23.16 -0.18
N VAL A 398 28.83 24.21 -0.83
CA VAL A 398 30.06 24.88 -0.40
C VAL A 398 29.73 26.14 0.37
N THR A 399 28.80 26.96 -0.13
CA THR A 399 28.51 28.29 0.43
C THR A 399 27.83 28.22 1.79
N ILE A 400 26.83 27.35 2.00
CA ILE A 400 26.12 27.22 3.29
C ILE A 400 27.05 26.83 4.44
N PRO A 401 27.90 25.79 4.32
CA PRO A 401 28.93 25.50 5.31
C PRO A 401 29.88 26.68 5.57
N CYS A 402 30.23 27.47 4.55
CA CYS A 402 31.05 28.67 4.73
C CYS A 402 30.36 29.75 5.55
N LEU A 403 29.04 29.93 5.40
CA LEU A 403 28.26 30.89 6.18
C LEU A 403 28.26 30.51 7.68
N ILE A 404 28.09 29.23 8.00
CA ILE A 404 28.14 28.76 9.39
C ILE A 404 29.55 28.88 9.97
N ALA A 405 30.55 28.53 9.18
CA ALA A 405 31.96 28.76 9.53
C ALA A 405 32.23 30.23 9.87
N LEU A 406 31.68 31.16 9.08
CA LEU A 406 31.79 32.60 9.33
C LEU A 406 31.09 33.01 10.64
N LYS A 407 29.89 32.47 10.92
CA LYS A 407 29.19 32.69 12.20
C LYS A 407 29.94 32.11 13.40
N TYR A 408 30.64 31.00 13.23
CA TYR A 408 31.45 30.42 14.29
C TYR A 408 32.67 31.29 14.64
N LEU A 409 33.25 31.99 13.67
CA LEU A 409 34.33 32.95 13.94
C LEU A 409 33.87 34.13 14.81
N GLU A 410 32.60 34.54 14.67
CA GLU A 410 31.94 35.55 15.51
C GLU A 410 31.43 34.98 16.85
N ASN A 411 31.52 33.66 17.07
CA ASN A 411 30.91 32.94 18.20
C ASN A 411 29.38 33.04 18.23
N GLU A 412 28.73 33.17 17.07
CA GLU A 412 27.28 33.29 16.94
C GLU A 412 26.61 32.00 16.46
N ASP A 413 27.35 30.96 16.10
CA ASP A 413 26.86 29.75 15.42
C ASP A 413 25.96 28.81 16.24
N ARG A 414 25.64 29.16 17.50
CA ARG A 414 24.87 28.29 18.43
C ARG A 414 25.47 26.88 18.59
N ASN A 415 26.80 26.75 18.53
CA ASN A 415 27.54 25.50 18.62
C ASN A 415 27.27 24.50 17.47
N ILE A 416 26.74 24.95 16.33
CA ILE A 416 26.55 24.08 15.15
C ILE A 416 27.89 23.53 14.65
N CYS A 417 28.92 24.37 14.52
CA CYS A 417 30.25 23.93 14.07
C CYS A 417 30.84 22.90 15.03
N ILE A 418 30.70 23.12 16.34
CA ILE A 418 31.19 22.19 17.36
C ILE A 418 30.42 20.87 17.35
N TYR A 419 29.12 20.91 17.08
CA TYR A 419 28.28 19.72 17.02
C TYR A 419 28.70 18.80 15.86
N PHE A 420 28.87 19.37 14.65
CA PHE A 420 29.27 18.62 13.46
C PHE A 420 30.78 18.40 13.32
N LEU A 421 31.61 19.14 14.07
CA LEU A 421 33.06 19.02 14.07
C LEU A 421 33.63 19.11 15.50
N PRO A 422 33.42 18.09 16.37
CA PRO A 422 33.82 18.10 17.77
C PRO A 422 35.31 18.34 18.02
N THR A 423 36.17 17.97 17.06
CA THR A 423 37.63 18.19 17.11
C THR A 423 38.01 19.66 17.21
N LEU A 424 37.09 20.60 16.95
CA LEU A 424 37.27 22.03 17.24
C LEU A 424 37.33 22.37 18.74
N LYS A 425 37.05 21.42 19.64
CA LYS A 425 37.25 21.57 21.09
C LYS A 425 38.59 21.05 21.58
N GLU A 426 39.32 20.30 20.74
CA GLU A 426 40.53 19.60 21.16
C GLU A 426 41.75 20.48 20.88
N GLU A 427 42.29 21.14 21.92
CA GLU A 427 43.43 22.05 21.77
C GLU A 427 44.68 21.40 21.15
N SER A 428 44.84 20.09 21.36
CA SER A 428 45.91 19.28 20.77
C SER A 428 45.71 18.97 19.29
N SER A 429 44.52 19.18 18.73
CA SER A 429 44.21 18.88 17.34
C SER A 429 44.83 19.91 16.40
N LYS A 430 45.40 19.43 15.29
CA LYS A 430 45.88 20.28 14.19
C LYS A 430 44.76 21.19 13.66
N LEU A 431 43.52 20.70 13.66
CA LEU A 431 42.35 21.44 13.20
C LEU A 431 42.00 22.60 14.13
N PHE A 432 42.14 22.41 15.45
CA PHE A 432 41.99 23.49 16.42
C PHE A 432 43.06 24.57 16.23
N GLN A 433 44.33 24.18 16.09
CA GLN A 433 45.42 25.14 15.86
C GLN A 433 45.21 25.94 14.57
N TYR A 434 44.74 25.27 13.52
CA TYR A 434 44.37 25.90 12.26
C TYR A 434 43.22 26.91 12.43
N TYR A 435 42.16 26.53 13.16
CA TYR A 435 41.07 27.43 13.51
C TYR A 435 41.53 28.61 14.35
N ALA A 436 42.38 28.40 15.36
CA ALA A 436 42.89 29.47 16.21
C ALA A 436 43.66 30.52 15.38
N GLN A 437 44.46 30.08 14.41
CA GLN A 437 45.10 30.96 13.45
C GLN A 437 44.10 31.72 12.57
N LEU A 438 43.07 31.03 12.06
CA LEU A 438 42.00 31.66 11.28
C LEU A 438 41.26 32.72 12.10
N LYS A 439 40.91 32.42 13.35
CA LYS A 439 40.23 33.33 14.27
C LYS A 439 41.06 34.58 14.54
N ASN A 440 42.36 34.44 14.77
CA ASN A 440 43.26 35.60 14.95
C ASN A 440 43.31 36.48 13.70
N GLN A 441 43.46 35.88 12.51
CA GLN A 441 43.48 36.63 11.24
C GLN A 441 42.14 37.33 10.97
N PHE A 442 41.02 36.66 11.28
CA PHE A 442 39.69 37.23 11.18
C PHE A 442 39.48 38.42 12.13
N LEU A 443 39.97 38.32 13.37
CA LEU A 443 39.91 39.42 14.34
C LEU A 443 40.80 40.60 13.92
N GLU A 444 41.98 40.34 13.37
CA GLU A 444 42.84 41.38 12.77
C GLU A 444 42.10 42.12 11.65
N TRP A 445 41.48 41.37 10.72
CA TRP A 445 40.67 41.93 9.65
C TRP A 445 39.51 42.78 10.18
N ARG A 446 38.74 42.24 11.13
CA ARG A 446 37.64 42.95 11.79
C ARG A 446 38.08 44.29 12.39
N ASN A 447 39.25 44.34 13.03
CA ASN A 447 39.76 45.54 13.69
C ASN A 447 40.21 46.65 12.73
N LEU A 448 40.41 46.34 11.44
CA LEU A 448 40.75 47.34 10.41
C LEU A 448 39.54 48.16 9.94
N HIS A 449 38.32 47.71 10.23
CA HIS A 449 37.09 48.36 9.80
C HIS A 449 36.42 49.15 10.93
N ALA A 450 36.18 50.44 10.70
CA ALA A 450 35.54 51.32 11.67
C ALA A 450 34.06 50.97 11.93
N LYS A 451 33.36 50.39 10.92
CA LYS A 451 31.98 49.91 11.08
C LYS A 451 31.97 48.39 11.21
N GLN A 452 31.31 47.93 12.27
CA GLN A 452 31.21 46.51 12.63
C GLN A 452 30.54 45.61 11.58
N TYR A 453 29.87 46.15 10.55
CA TYR A 453 29.17 45.35 9.54
C TYR A 453 29.86 45.33 8.17
N GLU A 454 30.83 46.22 7.93
CA GLU A 454 31.46 46.35 6.60
C GLU A 454 32.37 45.15 6.29
N TYR A 455 33.21 44.73 7.23
CA TYR A 455 34.12 43.60 7.04
C TYR A 455 33.38 42.27 6.79
N TYR A 456 32.26 42.08 7.50
CA TYR A 456 31.45 40.86 7.43
C TYR A 456 30.71 40.79 6.10
N ASN A 457 30.10 41.89 5.65
CA ASN A 457 29.38 41.94 4.36
C ASN A 457 30.32 41.66 3.17
N ILE A 458 31.57 42.13 3.22
CA ILE A 458 32.57 41.87 2.17
C ILE A 458 32.90 40.38 2.13
N LEU A 459 33.20 39.78 3.30
CA LEU A 459 33.50 38.34 3.40
C LEU A 459 32.31 37.49 2.94
N GLU A 460 31.10 37.82 3.39
CA GLU A 460 29.87 37.12 3.02
C GLU A 460 29.64 37.14 1.51
N LYS A 461 29.69 38.32 0.87
CA LYS A 461 29.57 38.43 -0.61
C LYS A 461 30.62 37.60 -1.34
N GLN A 462 31.88 37.64 -0.88
CA GLN A 462 32.96 36.88 -1.50
C GLN A 462 32.80 35.36 -1.33
N LEU A 463 32.27 34.89 -0.21
CA LEU A 463 31.97 33.47 0.00
C LEU A 463 30.82 33.02 -0.91
N LEU A 464 29.82 33.87 -1.11
CA LEU A 464 28.66 33.65 -1.99
C LEU A 464 28.96 33.83 -3.49
N GLY A 465 30.16 34.30 -3.86
CA GLY A 465 30.51 34.58 -5.27
C GLY A 465 29.80 35.81 -5.84
N ILE A 466 29.38 36.74 -4.98
CA ILE A 466 28.69 37.97 -5.36
C ILE A 466 29.73 39.07 -5.65
N PRO A 467 29.62 39.79 -6.78
CA PRO A 467 30.57 40.84 -7.14
C PRO A 467 30.56 42.00 -6.13
N LEU A 468 31.75 42.49 -5.81
CA LEU A 468 31.95 43.64 -4.93
C LEU A 468 31.88 44.95 -5.70
N ASN A 469 31.43 46.01 -5.04
CA ASN A 469 31.49 47.35 -5.60
C ASN A 469 32.90 47.96 -5.49
N GLU A 470 33.15 49.08 -6.19
CA GLU A 470 34.46 49.73 -6.23
C GLU A 470 34.99 50.12 -4.84
N LYS A 471 34.11 50.53 -3.91
CA LYS A 471 34.51 50.91 -2.54
C LYS A 471 34.95 49.69 -1.73
N GLU A 472 34.25 48.57 -1.89
CA GLU A 472 34.58 47.28 -1.29
C GLU A 472 35.90 46.73 -1.86
N LEU A 473 36.14 46.88 -3.17
CA LEU A 473 37.40 46.49 -3.82
C LEU A 473 38.60 47.30 -3.32
N ILE A 474 38.45 48.60 -3.08
CA ILE A 474 39.51 49.44 -2.51
C ILE A 474 39.85 49.00 -1.08
N ALA A 475 38.85 48.59 -0.29
CA ALA A 475 39.07 48.06 1.06
C ALA A 475 39.88 46.74 1.06
N LEU A 476 39.88 45.98 -0.04
CA LEU A 476 40.63 44.74 -0.18
C LEU A 476 42.12 44.92 -0.50
N GLN A 477 42.53 46.04 -1.10
CA GLN A 477 43.88 46.20 -1.64
C GLN A 477 45.01 46.13 -0.59
N ASN A 478 44.67 46.22 0.70
CA ASN A 478 45.64 46.30 1.81
C ASN A 478 45.69 45.06 2.70
N PHE A 479 44.93 43.99 2.42
CA PHE A 479 44.87 42.83 3.31
C PHE A 479 44.82 41.49 2.55
N LYS A 480 45.42 40.44 3.13
CA LYS A 480 45.46 39.08 2.55
C LYS A 480 44.13 38.34 2.75
N LEU A 481 43.03 38.89 2.22
CA LEU A 481 41.69 38.30 2.38
C LEU A 481 41.60 36.88 1.82
N ASP A 482 42.29 36.61 0.71
CA ASP A 482 42.31 35.29 0.05
C ASP A 482 42.70 34.16 1.02
N ASN A 483 43.61 34.44 1.96
CA ASN A 483 44.03 33.47 2.95
C ASN A 483 42.90 33.16 3.95
N ILE A 484 42.19 34.19 4.44
CA ILE A 484 41.02 34.00 5.31
C ILE A 484 39.94 33.20 4.58
N MET A 485 39.63 33.58 3.34
CA MET A 485 38.62 32.90 2.54
C MET A 485 38.98 31.43 2.27
N GLN A 486 40.22 31.16 1.88
CA GLN A 486 40.71 29.80 1.66
C GLN A 486 40.58 28.97 2.94
N LYS A 487 40.90 29.56 4.09
CA LYS A 487 40.80 28.89 5.38
C LYS A 487 39.35 28.63 5.82
N ILE A 488 38.44 29.57 5.57
CA ILE A 488 37.00 29.36 5.78
C ILE A 488 36.50 28.21 4.92
N ARG A 489 36.86 28.18 3.62
CA ARG A 489 36.49 27.08 2.71
C ARG A 489 37.07 25.74 3.15
N GLN A 490 38.30 25.73 3.65
CA GLN A 490 38.89 24.49 4.18
C GLN A 490 38.15 24.01 5.44
N MET A 491 37.81 24.90 6.36
CA MET A 491 37.02 24.54 7.54
C MET A 491 35.62 24.04 7.16
N SER A 492 35.01 24.65 6.14
CA SER A 492 33.69 24.26 5.64
C SER A 492 33.69 22.88 4.98
N ILE A 493 34.79 22.49 4.33
CA ILE A 493 35.02 21.13 3.82
C ILE A 493 35.15 20.12 4.97
N GLU A 494 35.93 20.44 6.01
CA GLU A 494 36.09 19.55 7.16
C GLU A 494 34.78 19.34 7.92
N LEU A 495 33.95 20.40 8.05
CA LEU A 495 32.62 20.34 8.65
C LEU A 495 31.72 19.32 7.92
N GLN A 496 31.75 19.32 6.59
CA GLN A 496 31.00 18.37 5.77
C GLN A 496 31.55 16.95 5.84
N ARG A 497 32.87 16.79 5.94
CA ARG A 497 33.52 15.47 5.88
C ARG A 497 33.40 14.68 7.17
N TYR A 498 33.39 15.34 8.32
CA TYR A 498 33.42 14.65 9.61
C TYR A 498 32.22 13.71 9.82
N ASN A 499 31.00 14.18 9.52
CA ASN A 499 29.81 13.34 9.47
C ASN A 499 28.91 13.77 8.30
N ALA A 500 29.31 13.38 7.08
CA ALA A 500 28.63 13.78 5.85
C ALA A 500 27.15 13.39 5.80
N ILE A 501 26.78 12.23 6.36
CA ILE A 501 25.39 11.74 6.35
C ILE A 501 24.52 12.67 7.21
N GLU A 502 24.95 12.95 8.43
CA GLU A 502 24.21 13.79 9.36
C GLU A 502 24.16 15.25 8.89
N TRP A 503 25.27 15.76 8.35
CA TRP A 503 25.33 17.10 7.77
C TRP A 503 24.37 17.27 6.59
N ASN A 504 24.35 16.31 5.66
CA ASN A 504 23.43 16.33 4.53
C ASN A 504 21.97 16.25 4.99
N TYR A 505 21.68 15.44 6.01
CA TYR A 505 20.34 15.36 6.60
C TYR A 505 19.93 16.68 7.29
N PHE A 506 20.88 17.41 7.87
CA PHE A 506 20.66 18.72 8.47
C PHE A 506 20.40 19.81 7.45
N ILE A 507 21.20 19.84 6.37
CA ILE A 507 20.95 20.72 5.21
C ILE A 507 19.59 20.42 4.58
N ASP A 508 19.28 19.14 4.35
CA ASP A 508 17.98 18.71 3.79
C ASP A 508 16.82 19.23 4.64
N ALA A 509 16.88 19.06 5.96
CA ALA A 509 15.85 19.53 6.87
C ALA A 509 15.69 21.06 6.90
N ALA A 510 16.75 21.81 6.60
CA ALA A 510 16.75 23.27 6.60
C ALA A 510 16.30 23.88 5.27
N ILE A 511 16.52 23.19 4.14
CA ILE A 511 16.23 23.71 2.79
C ILE A 511 14.95 23.09 2.22
N ASN A 512 14.72 21.78 2.39
CA ASN A 512 13.59 21.07 1.78
C ASN A 512 12.29 21.15 2.57
N ASN A 513 12.32 21.83 3.72
CA ASN A 513 11.12 22.27 4.42
C ASN A 513 10.84 23.75 4.13
N ASN A 514 11.23 24.32 2.99
CA ASN A 514 10.83 25.68 2.59
C ASN A 514 9.72 25.66 1.55
#